data_AF-A0A2W7W397-F1
#
_entry.id   AF-A0A2W7W397-F1
#
_cell.length_a   1.000
_cell.length_b   1.000
_cell.length_c   1.000
_cell.angle_alpha   90.00
_cell.angle_beta   90.00
_cell.angle_gamma   90.00
#
_symmetry.space_group_name_H-M   'P 1'
#
loop_
_entity.id
_entity.type
_entity.pdbx_description
1 polymer ?
#
loop_
_entity_poly.entity_id
_entity_poly.type
_entity_poly.pdbx_seq_one_letter_code
_entity_poly.pdbx_strand_id
1 'polypeptide(L)' 'VPDEQRISFWPQHFGLIPQWVTLEPRVFGWMDRLCEDYCGGIWNLYTLNNGGAFMAPEPDDDDDETWVLFNAMNG' A
#
# COMPACT_ATOMS: atom_id res chain seq x y z
N VAL A 1 -1.62 -9.50 7.11
CA VAL A 1 -3.02 -9.97 7.28
C VAL A 1 -3.18 -11.19 6.38
N PRO A 2 -3.76 -12.31 6.85
CA PRO A 2 -3.95 -13.49 6.01
C PRO A 2 -4.78 -13.18 4.76
N ASP A 3 -4.50 -13.84 3.63
CA ASP A 3 -5.16 -13.55 2.34
C ASP A 3 -6.68 -13.63 2.41
N GLU A 4 -7.20 -14.60 3.15
CA GLU A 4 -8.65 -14.79 3.38
C GLU A 4 -9.34 -13.58 4.04
N GLN A 5 -8.59 -12.76 4.78
CA GLN A 5 -9.11 -11.58 5.47
C GLN A 5 -8.93 -10.28 4.67
N ARG A 6 -8.19 -10.31 3.55
CA ARG A 6 -7.91 -9.10 2.75
C ARG A 6 -9.18 -8.42 2.24
N ILE A 7 -10.20 -9.19 1.88
CA ILE A 7 -11.49 -8.65 1.41
C ILE A 7 -12.22 -7.84 2.49
N SER A 8 -12.03 -8.19 3.76
CA SER A 8 -12.67 -7.54 4.91
C SER A 8 -11.82 -6.41 5.49
N PHE A 9 -10.52 -6.35 5.14
CA PHE A 9 -9.57 -5.40 5.74
C PHE A 9 -10.00 -3.94 5.54
N TRP A 10 -10.20 -3.51 4.30
CA TRP A 10 -10.59 -2.13 4.00
C TRP A 10 -11.92 -1.71 4.65
N PRO A 11 -13.03 -2.47 4.52
CA PRO A 11 -14.27 -2.09 5.18
C PRO A 11 -14.16 -2.14 6.71
N GLN A 12 -13.37 -3.04 7.29
CA GLN A 12 -13.19 -3.13 8.75
C GLN A 12 -12.44 -1.94 9.33
N HIS A 13 -11.39 -1.45 8.65
CA HIS A 13 -10.56 -0.35 9.16
C HIS A 13 -11.00 1.04 8.67
N PHE A 14 -11.54 1.13 7.46
CA PHE A 14 -11.82 2.40 6.79
C PHE A 14 -13.26 2.52 6.28
N GLY A 15 -14.16 1.57 6.56
CA GLY A 15 -15.52 1.53 6.01
C GLY A 15 -16.40 2.75 6.30
N LEU A 16 -16.05 3.54 7.33
CA LEU A 16 -16.72 4.79 7.67
C LEU A 16 -16.25 6.00 6.84
N ILE A 17 -15.16 5.86 6.08
CA ILE A 17 -14.59 6.92 5.25
C ILE A 17 -15.24 6.88 3.86
N PRO A 18 -15.80 7.99 3.36
CA PRO A 18 -16.31 8.05 1.99
C PRO A 18 -15.25 7.61 0.98
N GLN A 19 -15.65 6.81 0.00
CA GLN A 19 -14.75 6.29 -1.04
C GLN A 19 -13.61 5.39 -0.53
N TRP A 20 -13.76 4.74 0.63
CA TRP A 20 -12.77 3.80 1.17
C TRP A 20 -12.32 2.72 0.17
N VAL A 21 -13.21 2.29 -0.73
CA VAL A 21 -12.91 1.32 -1.80
C VAL A 21 -11.84 1.83 -2.78
N THR A 22 -11.62 3.14 -2.86
CA THR A 22 -10.61 3.76 -3.72
C THR A 22 -9.25 3.89 -3.05
N LEU A 23 -9.12 3.56 -1.76
CA LEU A 23 -7.86 3.73 -1.03
C LEU A 23 -6.74 2.88 -1.63
N GLU A 24 -7.00 1.61 -1.91
CA GLU A 24 -6.01 0.70 -2.52
C GLU A 24 -5.57 1.18 -3.91
N PRO A 25 -6.47 1.45 -4.88
CA PRO A 25 -6.08 2.06 -6.16
C PRO A 25 -5.33 3.40 -6.03
N ARG A 26 -5.64 4.21 -5.01
CA ARG A 26 -4.96 5.48 -4.78
C ARG A 26 -3.53 5.26 -4.27
N VAL A 27 -3.29 4.26 -3.43
CA VAL A 27 -1.92 3.92 -2.98
C VAL A 27 -1.07 3.51 -4.17
N PHE A 28 -1.57 2.61 -5.02
CA PHE A 28 -0.87 2.23 -6.25
C PHE A 28 -0.62 3.42 -7.17
N GLY A 29 -1.63 4.26 -7.41
CA GLY A 29 -1.47 5.45 -8.23
C GLY A 29 -0.57 6.53 -7.62
N TRP A 30 -0.25 6.47 -6.33
CA TRP A 30 0.81 7.29 -5.74
C TRP A 30 2.19 6.67 -6.00
N MET A 31 2.33 5.35 -5.90
CA MET A 31 3.59 4.68 -6.24
C MET A 31 3.97 4.88 -7.71
N ASP A 32 3.01 4.77 -8.63
CA ASP A 32 3.23 5.06 -10.06
C ASP A 32 3.72 6.49 -10.31
N ARG A 33 3.36 7.45 -9.44
CA ARG A 33 3.81 8.84 -9.55
C ARG A 33 5.18 9.08 -8.92
N LEU A 34 5.51 8.30 -7.89
CA LEU A 34 6.72 8.47 -7.11
C LEU A 34 7.89 7.69 -7.71
N CYS A 35 7.64 6.56 -8.35
CA CYS A 35 8.69 5.70 -8.90
C CYS A 35 8.42 5.47 -10.39
N GLU A 36 9.30 5.98 -11.24
CA GLU A 36 9.19 5.90 -12.71
C GLU A 36 9.31 4.45 -13.21
N ASP A 37 10.14 3.66 -12.55
CA ASP A 37 10.41 2.26 -12.91
C ASP A 37 9.48 1.26 -12.18
N TYR A 38 8.49 1.75 -11.44
CA TYR A 38 7.58 0.89 -10.67
C TYR A 38 6.68 0.08 -11.61
N CYS A 39 6.86 -1.24 -11.58
CA CYS A 39 6.11 -2.18 -12.40
C CYS A 39 5.01 -2.93 -11.62
N GLY A 40 4.70 -2.48 -10.39
CA GLY A 40 3.84 -3.21 -9.46
C GLY A 40 4.64 -3.97 -8.41
N GLY A 41 4.03 -4.99 -7.82
CA GLY A 41 4.64 -5.85 -6.81
C GLY A 41 3.57 -6.56 -5.99
N ILE A 42 4.00 -7.46 -5.10
CA ILE A 42 3.10 -8.04 -4.10
C ILE A 42 3.02 -7.07 -2.93
N TRP A 43 1.80 -6.72 -2.51
CA TRP A 43 1.56 -5.81 -1.39
C TRP A 43 0.83 -6.51 -0.27
N ASN A 44 1.40 -6.41 0.92
CA ASN A 44 0.87 -6.96 2.15
C ASN A 44 0.10 -5.90 2.93
N LEU A 45 -0.95 -6.35 3.64
CA LEU A 45 -1.78 -5.53 4.50
C LEU A 45 -1.35 -5.72 5.95
N TYR A 46 -1.22 -4.61 6.67
CA TYR A 46 -0.71 -4.58 8.03
C TYR A 46 -1.66 -3.82 8.96
N THR A 47 -1.78 -4.32 10.18
CA THR A 47 -2.47 -3.67 11.28
C THR A 47 -1.47 -3.27 12.34
N LEU A 48 -1.69 -2.11 12.96
CA LEU A 48 -0.87 -1.59 14.05
C LEU A 48 -1.63 -1.77 15.36
N ASN A 49 -0.89 -2.01 16.45
CA ASN A 49 -1.46 -2.19 17.79
C ASN A 49 -2.19 -0.95 18.34
N ASN A 50 -1.98 0.23 17.73
CA ASN A 50 -2.67 1.48 18.03
C ASN A 50 -3.99 1.66 17.25
N GLY A 51 -4.44 0.63 16.53
CA GLY A 51 -5.65 0.67 15.70
C GLY A 51 -5.42 1.21 14.28
N GLY A 52 -4.20 1.59 13.93
CA GLY A 52 -3.83 1.97 12.56
C GLY A 52 -3.77 0.77 11.62
N ALA A 53 -3.82 1.05 10.32
CA ALA A 53 -3.72 0.07 9.26
C ALA A 53 -3.04 0.68 8.04
N PHE A 54 -2.22 -0.10 7.34
CA PHE A 54 -1.53 0.35 6.12
C PHE A 54 -1.26 -0.83 5.18
N MET A 55 -0.82 -0.52 3.95
CA MET A 55 -0.32 -1.49 3.00
C MET A 55 1.11 -1.12 2.61
N ALA A 56 1.95 -2.13 2.42
CA ALA A 56 3.34 -1.96 2.01
C ALA A 56 3.72 -3.13 1.10
N PRO A 57 4.71 -2.94 0.21
CA PRO A 57 5.24 -4.03 -0.59
C PRO A 57 5.78 -5.14 0.31
N GLU A 58 5.72 -6.38 -0.18
CA GLU A 58 6.35 -7.51 0.45
C GLU A 58 7.87 -7.28 0.52
N PRO A 59 8.52 -7.50 1.68
CA PRO A 59 9.97 -7.52 1.72
C PRO A 59 10.44 -8.73 0.90
N ASP A 60 11.22 -8.49 -0.16
CA ASP A 60 11.90 -9.60 -0.83
C ASP A 60 12.94 -10.18 0.13
N ASP A 61 12.81 -11.47 0.44
CA ASP A 61 13.73 -12.18 1.34
C ASP A 61 15.13 -12.38 0.70
N ASP A 62 15.28 -12.13 -0.61
CA ASP A 62 16.49 -12.44 -1.39
C ASP A 62 17.15 -11.27 -2.14
N ASP A 63 16.55 -10.08 -2.25
CA ASP A 63 17.14 -9.00 -3.04
C ASP A 63 17.08 -7.62 -2.37
N ASP A 64 18.22 -6.93 -2.41
CA ASP A 64 18.42 -5.51 -2.11
C ASP A 64 17.65 -4.59 -3.10
N GLU A 65 16.39 -4.93 -3.45
CA GLU A 65 15.59 -4.22 -4.44
C GLU A 65 15.26 -2.82 -3.91
N THR A 66 16.08 -1.86 -4.33
CA THR A 66 16.01 -0.48 -3.86
C THR A 66 15.26 0.34 -4.89
N TRP A 67 14.08 0.84 -4.51
CA TRP A 67 13.33 1.75 -5.37
C TRP A 67 13.75 3.19 -5.18
N VAL A 68 14.04 3.87 -6.29
CA VAL A 68 14.26 5.32 -6.30
C VAL A 68 12.91 6.02 -6.43
N LEU A 69 12.61 6.87 -5.46
CA LEU A 69 11.37 7.63 -5.38
C LEU A 69 11.66 9.11 -5.56
N PHE A 70 10.92 9.78 -6.44
CA PHE A 70 10.97 11.22 -6.67
C PHE A 70 9.57 11.82 -6.51
N ASN A 71 9.47 12.90 -5.72
CA ASN A 71 8.22 13.62 -5.55
C ASN A 71 8.33 15.02 -6.14
N ALA A 72 7.70 15.20 -7.31
CA ALA A 72 7.68 16.48 -8.01
C ALA A 72 7.06 17.65 -7.20
N MET A 73 6.30 17.37 -6.14
CA MET A 73 5.68 18.42 -5.32
C MET A 73 6.64 19.04 -4.30
N ASN A 74 7.71 18.34 -3.90
CA ASN A 74 8.63 18.83 -2.88
C ASN A 74 10.12 18.72 -3.25
N GLY A 75 10.46 18.11 -4.39
CA GLY A 75 11.82 18.04 -4.92
C GLY A 75 12.76 17.20 -4.06
#